data_AF-A0A848XYY0-F1
#
_entry.id   AF-A0A848XYY0-F1
#
_cell.length_a   1.000
_cell.length_b   1.000
_cell.length_c   1.000
_cell.angle_alpha   90.00
_cell.angle_beta   90.00
_cell.angle_gamma   90.00
#
_symmetry.space_group_name_H-M   'P 1'
#
loop_
_entity.id
_entity.type
_entity.pdbx_description
1 polymer ?
#
loop_
_entity_poly.entity_id
_entity_poly.type
_entity_poly.pdbx_seq_one_letter_code
_entity_poly.pdbx_strand_id
1 'polypeptide(L)'
;MERYAEVQALNATVFGDTRVIFRLDRRDLTLLLAFLNDEAVGYKVGYGEEGRTFYSAKGGVLEAVRRQGIARALLYAMQDEARAMGYRRFAFDTFPNKHVGMTVMGLREGFTVTAAGYNAAYKDYRLRFEKKL
;
A
#
# COMPACT_ATOMS: atom_id res chain seq x y z
N MET A 1 -17.31 4.63 0.01
CA MET A 1 -16.90 4.86 -1.39
C MET A 1 -16.91 6.34 -1.80
N GLU A 2 -17.50 7.24 -1.02
CA GLU A 2 -17.69 8.66 -1.34
C GLU A 2 -16.42 9.42 -1.76
N ARG A 3 -15.24 9.01 -1.27
CA ARG A 3 -13.94 9.64 -1.57
C ARG A 3 -13.03 8.83 -2.50
N TYR A 4 -13.57 7.81 -3.17
CA TYR A 4 -12.77 6.96 -4.05
C TYR A 4 -12.23 7.73 -5.26
N ALA A 5 -12.96 8.73 -5.75
CA ALA A 5 -12.52 9.59 -6.83
C ALA A 5 -11.19 10.32 -6.50
N GLU A 6 -11.00 10.77 -5.26
CA GLU A 6 -9.74 11.38 -4.80
C GLU A 6 -8.58 10.38 -4.86
N VAL A 7 -8.84 9.13 -4.45
CA VAL A 7 -7.87 8.04 -4.54
C VAL A 7 -7.50 7.74 -6.00
N GLN A 8 -8.48 7.74 -6.90
CA GLN A 8 -8.25 7.55 -8.34
C GLN A 8 -7.43 8.70 -8.94
N ALA A 9 -7.70 9.95 -8.56
CA ALA A 9 -6.95 11.12 -9.01
C ALA A 9 -5.49 11.08 -8.53
N LEU A 10 -5.26 10.73 -7.26
CA LEU A 10 -3.93 10.52 -6.71
C LEU A 10 -3.19 9.37 -7.43
N ASN A 11 -3.86 8.25 -7.66
CA ASN A 11 -3.29 7.10 -8.36
C ASN A 11 -2.90 7.45 -9.81
N ALA A 12 -3.73 8.23 -10.50
CA ALA A 12 -3.44 8.71 -11.84
C ALA A 12 -2.20 9.62 -11.86
N THR A 13 -2.11 10.52 -10.89
CA THR A 13 -0.96 11.43 -10.76
C THR A 13 0.33 10.68 -10.43
N VAL A 14 0.28 9.69 -9.53
CA VAL A 14 1.47 8.97 -9.06
C VAL A 14 1.93 7.88 -10.04
N PHE A 15 1.00 7.21 -10.72
CA PHE A 15 1.28 5.99 -11.49
C PHE A 15 0.84 6.06 -12.96
N GLY A 16 0.19 7.13 -13.40
CA GLY A 16 -0.32 7.25 -14.77
C GLY A 16 -1.52 6.34 -15.08
N ASP A 17 -2.20 5.82 -14.06
CA ASP A 17 -3.34 4.89 -14.18
C ASP A 17 -4.45 5.34 -13.23
N THR A 18 -5.72 5.30 -13.63
CA THR A 18 -6.87 5.61 -12.75
C THR A 18 -7.38 4.36 -12.02
N ARG A 19 -6.97 3.16 -12.44
CA ARG A 19 -7.34 1.91 -11.79
C ARG A 19 -6.50 1.69 -10.55
N VAL A 20 -7.14 1.80 -9.39
CA VAL A 20 -6.50 1.62 -8.08
C VAL A 20 -6.45 0.13 -7.72
N ILE A 21 -7.57 -0.56 -7.81
CA ILE A 21 -7.70 -2.01 -7.59
C ILE A 21 -8.68 -2.63 -8.60
N PHE A 22 -8.57 -3.94 -8.84
CA PHE A 22 -9.43 -4.65 -9.80
C PHE A 22 -10.85 -4.92 -9.31
N ARG A 23 -11.02 -5.04 -7.99
CA ARG A 23 -12.27 -5.45 -7.35
C ARG A 23 -12.50 -4.64 -6.09
N LEU A 24 -13.68 -4.05 -5.95
CA LEU A 24 -14.11 -3.27 -4.79
C LEU A 24 -14.92 -4.11 -3.79
N ASP A 25 -15.42 -5.26 -4.23
CA ASP A 25 -16.09 -6.30 -3.44
C ASP A 25 -15.07 -7.20 -2.72
N ARG A 26 -14.10 -6.58 -2.04
CA ARG A 26 -13.10 -7.31 -1.24
C ARG A 26 -13.53 -7.30 0.22
N ARG A 27 -13.30 -8.42 0.90
CA ARG A 27 -13.44 -8.51 2.35
C ARG A 27 -12.59 -7.43 3.02
N ASP A 28 -13.18 -6.69 3.94
CA ASP A 28 -12.50 -5.70 4.78
C ASP A 28 -11.70 -4.68 3.95
N LEU A 29 -12.24 -4.29 2.79
CA LEU A 29 -11.63 -3.29 1.92
C LEU A 29 -11.51 -1.95 2.68
N THR A 30 -10.27 -1.51 2.84
CA THR A 30 -9.91 -0.28 3.56
C THR A 30 -9.23 0.69 2.62
N LEU A 31 -9.66 1.95 2.64
CA LEU A 31 -9.05 3.04 1.91
C LEU A 31 -8.67 4.14 2.90
N LEU A 32 -7.41 4.55 2.88
CA LEU A 32 -6.89 5.66 3.66
C LEU A 32 -6.45 6.77 2.72
N LEU A 33 -6.71 8.01 3.13
CA LEU A 33 -6.22 9.23 2.50
C LEU A 33 -5.38 9.99 3.55
N ALA A 34 -4.26 10.55 3.10
CA ALA A 34 -3.44 11.46 3.90
C ALA A 34 -3.71 12.90 3.43
N PHE A 35 -3.92 13.80 4.40
CA PHE A 35 -4.16 15.22 4.14
C PHE A 35 -2.99 16.07 4.63
N LEU A 36 -2.68 17.11 3.86
CA LEU A 36 -1.81 18.21 4.27
C LEU A 36 -2.53 19.51 3.89
N ASN A 37 -2.83 20.36 4.88
CA ASN A 37 -3.60 21.60 4.68
C ASN A 37 -4.91 21.38 3.89
N ASP A 38 -5.69 20.38 4.29
CA ASP A 38 -6.96 19.95 3.64
C ASP A 38 -6.84 19.40 2.21
N GLU A 39 -5.63 19.31 1.65
CA GLU A 39 -5.40 18.67 0.36
C GLU A 39 -5.02 17.19 0.53
N ALA A 40 -5.65 16.30 -0.24
CA ALA A 40 -5.28 14.90 -0.29
C ALA A 40 -3.92 14.75 -1.01
N VAL A 41 -2.91 14.24 -0.30
CA VAL A 41 -1.53 14.16 -0.82
C VAL A 41 -0.98 12.74 -0.92
N GLY A 42 -1.72 11.77 -0.41
CA GLY A 42 -1.34 10.36 -0.48
C GLY A 42 -2.48 9.46 -0.09
N TYR A 43 -2.34 8.18 -0.43
CA TYR A 43 -3.37 7.19 -0.14
C TYR A 43 -2.77 5.81 0.07
N LYS A 44 -3.58 4.93 0.66
CA LYS A 44 -3.30 3.51 0.75
C LYS A 44 -4.60 2.73 0.65
N VAL A 45 -4.58 1.62 -0.09
CA VAL A 45 -5.69 0.67 -0.23
C VAL A 45 -5.21 -0.72 0.16
N GLY A 46 -6.00 -1.41 0.97
CA GLY A 46 -5.73 -2.78 1.38
C GLY A 46 -7.03 -3.53 1.70
N TYR A 47 -6.93 -4.84 1.83
CA TYR A 47 -8.07 -5.73 2.09
C TYR A 47 -7.63 -7.02 2.77
N GLY A 48 -8.60 -7.75 3.30
CA GLY A 48 -8.40 -9.09 3.85
C GLY A 48 -8.06 -10.13 2.80
N GLU A 49 -7.02 -10.92 3.07
CA GLU A 49 -6.73 -12.18 2.39
C GLU A 49 -7.05 -13.38 3.32
N GLU A 50 -6.78 -14.59 2.85
CA GLU A 50 -6.89 -15.81 3.64
C GLU A 50 -5.88 -15.83 4.81
N GLY A 51 -6.09 -16.75 5.76
CA GLY A 51 -5.10 -17.03 6.81
C GLY A 51 -4.84 -15.88 7.81
N ARG A 52 -5.82 -14.99 8.02
CA ARG A 52 -5.72 -13.79 8.89
C ARG A 52 -4.62 -12.81 8.46
N THR A 53 -4.39 -12.72 7.15
CA THR A 53 -3.47 -11.74 6.55
C THR A 53 -4.23 -10.56 5.99
N PHE A 54 -3.83 -9.35 6.36
CA PHE A 54 -4.27 -8.12 5.71
C PHE A 54 -3.25 -7.72 4.65
N TYR A 55 -3.70 -7.52 3.42
CA TYR A 55 -2.84 -7.19 2.29
C TYR A 55 -2.98 -5.72 1.90
N SER A 56 -1.88 -4.98 1.99
CA SER A 56 -1.77 -3.62 1.49
C SER A 56 -1.48 -3.66 -0.02
N ALA A 57 -2.53 -3.50 -0.82
CA ALA A 57 -2.50 -3.74 -2.26
C ALA A 57 -1.86 -2.62 -3.08
N LYS A 58 -2.18 -1.36 -2.77
CA LYS A 58 -1.66 -0.21 -3.54
C LYS A 58 -1.63 1.04 -2.68
N GLY A 59 -0.68 1.94 -2.95
CA GLY A 59 -0.60 3.21 -2.27
C GLY A 59 0.48 4.08 -2.89
N GLY A 60 0.35 5.38 -2.69
CA GLY A 60 1.24 6.38 -3.28
C GLY A 60 1.16 7.68 -2.52
N VAL A 61 2.22 8.47 -2.61
CA VAL A 61 2.30 9.84 -2.10
C VAL A 61 2.80 10.71 -3.24
N LEU A 62 2.17 11.89 -3.41
CA LEU A 62 2.56 12.89 -4.38
C LEU A 62 4.05 13.24 -4.23
N GLU A 63 4.76 13.36 -5.35
CA GLU A 63 6.21 13.51 -5.36
C GLU A 63 6.69 14.73 -4.56
N ALA A 64 5.99 15.86 -4.70
CA ALA A 64 6.30 17.13 -4.05
C ALA A 64 6.35 17.06 -2.51
N VAL A 65 5.66 16.11 -1.89
CA VAL A 65 5.60 15.97 -0.42
C VAL A 65 6.21 14.67 0.08
N ARG A 66 6.96 13.95 -0.77
CA ARG A 66 7.69 12.75 -0.35
C ARG A 66 8.77 13.10 0.69
N ARG A 67 9.24 12.06 1.38
CA ARG A 67 10.30 12.14 2.40
C ARG A 67 9.91 12.90 3.68
N GLN A 68 8.66 13.31 3.83
CA GLN A 68 8.10 13.94 5.04
C GLN A 68 7.40 12.94 5.99
N GLY A 69 7.60 11.63 5.80
CA GLY A 69 7.01 10.60 6.68
C GLY A 69 5.57 10.18 6.35
N ILE A 70 4.91 10.80 5.37
CA ILE A 70 3.51 10.53 5.01
C ILE A 70 3.24 9.05 4.69
N ALA A 71 4.06 8.42 3.85
CA ALA A 71 3.89 7.01 3.50
C ALA A 71 4.00 6.07 4.72
N ARG A 72 4.85 6.44 5.70
CA ARG A 72 5.03 5.71 6.95
C ARG A 72 3.82 5.89 7.87
N ALA A 73 3.29 7.10 7.97
CA ALA A 73 2.04 7.36 8.70
C ALA A 73 0.86 6.57 8.12
N LEU A 74 0.70 6.55 6.79
CA LEU A 74 -0.31 5.73 6.10
C LEU A 74 -0.12 4.23 6.35
N LEU A 75 1.13 3.76 6.40
CA LEU A 75 1.45 2.37 6.72
C LEU A 75 1.08 2.00 8.15
N TYR A 76 1.28 2.89 9.12
CA TYR A 76 0.92 2.66 10.53
C TYR A 76 -0.59 2.65 10.71
N ALA A 77 -1.28 3.67 10.20
CA ALA A 77 -2.73 3.74 10.24
C ALA A 77 -3.37 2.46 9.66
N MET A 78 -2.88 1.96 8.51
CA MET A 78 -3.44 0.74 7.92
C MET A 78 -3.13 -0.53 8.72
N GLN A 79 -1.97 -0.60 9.40
CA GLN A 79 -1.70 -1.73 10.30
C GLN A 79 -2.61 -1.69 11.52
N ASP A 80 -2.95 -0.50 12.02
CA ASP A 80 -3.84 -0.34 13.17
C ASP A 80 -5.28 -0.73 12.80
N GLU A 81 -5.77 -0.33 11.63
CA GLU A 81 -7.04 -0.83 11.07
C GLU A 81 -7.04 -2.35 10.95
N ALA A 82 -5.96 -2.92 10.39
CA ALA A 82 -5.83 -4.37 10.26
C ALA A 82 -5.86 -5.09 11.63
N ARG A 83 -5.20 -4.54 12.66
CA ARG A 83 -5.27 -5.07 14.04
C ARG A 83 -6.67 -4.98 14.61
N ALA A 84 -7.35 -3.84 14.44
CA ALA A 84 -8.71 -3.63 14.92
C ALA A 84 -9.69 -4.64 14.31
N MET A 85 -9.48 -5.01 13.04
CA MET A 85 -10.26 -6.05 12.35
C MET A 85 -9.82 -7.50 12.67
N GLY A 86 -8.84 -7.69 13.56
CA GLY A 86 -8.42 -9.00 14.05
C GLY A 86 -7.42 -9.75 13.17
N TYR A 87 -6.81 -9.08 12.18
CA TYR A 87 -5.72 -9.65 11.38
C TYR A 87 -4.45 -9.81 12.22
N ARG A 88 -3.66 -10.86 11.92
CA ARG A 88 -2.43 -11.20 12.66
C ARG A 88 -1.16 -11.00 11.84
N ARG A 89 -1.32 -10.71 10.56
CA ARG A 89 -0.23 -10.55 9.61
C ARG A 89 -0.56 -9.43 8.65
N PHE A 90 0.44 -8.65 8.30
CA PHE A 90 0.38 -7.63 7.29
C PHE A 90 1.30 -8.01 6.15
N ALA A 91 0.83 -7.89 4.92
CA ALA A 91 1.59 -8.22 3.74
C ALA A 91 1.48 -7.12 2.67
N PHE A 92 2.51 -6.98 1.86
CA PHE A 92 2.44 -6.24 0.60
C PHE A 92 3.47 -6.79 -0.37
N ASP A 93 3.24 -6.56 -1.65
CA ASP A 93 4.22 -6.89 -2.68
C ASP A 93 4.81 -5.60 -3.27
N THR A 94 6.06 -5.67 -3.72
CA THR A 94 6.69 -4.56 -4.44
C THR A 94 7.70 -5.04 -5.47
N PHE A 95 8.04 -4.16 -6.40
CA PHE A 95 9.06 -4.35 -7.42
C PHE A 95 10.28 -3.49 -7.04
N PRO A 96 11.38 -4.07 -6.55
CA PRO A 96 12.45 -3.34 -5.91
C PRO A 96 13.17 -2.39 -6.84
N ASN A 97 13.26 -2.68 -8.15
CA ASN A 97 13.91 -1.79 -9.11
C ASN A 97 12.99 -0.66 -9.60
N LYS A 98 11.66 -0.79 -9.44
CA LYS A 98 10.69 0.26 -9.77
C LYS A 98 10.31 1.13 -8.57
N HIS A 99 10.28 0.54 -7.39
CA HIS A 99 9.77 1.15 -6.17
C HIS A 99 10.76 0.97 -5.02
N VAL A 100 12.01 1.39 -5.23
CA VAL A 100 13.11 1.25 -4.26
C VAL A 100 12.70 1.74 -2.86
N GLY A 101 11.97 2.86 -2.78
CA GLY A 101 11.47 3.41 -1.52
C GLY A 101 10.56 2.46 -0.74
N MET A 102 9.77 1.62 -1.41
CA MET A 102 8.91 0.62 -0.75
C MET A 102 9.72 -0.52 -0.17
N THR A 103 10.74 -1.00 -0.89
CA THR A 103 11.68 -2.02 -0.38
C THR A 103 12.42 -1.52 0.85
N VAL A 104 12.98 -0.30 0.78
CA VAL A 104 13.69 0.32 1.90
C VAL A 104 12.76 0.53 3.09
N MET A 105 11.54 1.03 2.86
CA MET A 105 10.55 1.20 3.93
C MET A 105 10.18 -0.15 4.55
N GLY A 106 9.88 -1.18 3.76
CA GLY A 106 9.54 -2.51 4.26
C GLY A 106 10.60 -3.05 5.23
N LEU A 107 11.87 -3.04 4.81
CA LEU A 107 12.99 -3.50 5.63
C LEU A 107 13.16 -2.66 6.91
N ARG A 108 13.06 -1.32 6.81
CA ARG A 108 13.16 -0.42 7.98
C ARG A 108 12.02 -0.61 8.98
N GLU A 109 10.84 -0.96 8.49
CA GLU A 109 9.64 -1.15 9.31
C GLU A 109 9.51 -2.58 9.88
N GLY A 110 10.55 -3.40 9.74
CA GLY A 110 10.62 -4.74 10.31
C GLY A 110 9.83 -5.80 9.54
N PHE A 111 9.57 -5.57 8.25
CA PHE A 111 9.07 -6.62 7.37
C PHE A 111 10.21 -7.53 6.92
N THR A 112 9.89 -8.80 6.71
CA THR A 112 10.78 -9.78 6.10
C THR A 112 10.33 -10.12 4.69
N VAL A 113 11.27 -10.31 3.76
CA VAL A 113 10.96 -10.89 2.45
C VAL A 113 10.65 -12.36 2.63
N THR A 114 9.42 -12.79 2.31
CA THR A 114 8.97 -14.18 2.47
C THR A 114 8.83 -14.92 1.14
N ALA A 115 8.73 -14.20 0.02
CA ALA A 115 8.72 -14.79 -1.31
C ALA A 115 9.30 -13.82 -2.34
N ALA A 116 9.85 -14.38 -3.41
CA ALA A 116 10.33 -13.65 -4.57
C ALA A 116 10.01 -14.43 -5.85
N GLY A 117 9.63 -13.74 -6.91
CA GLY A 117 9.38 -14.35 -8.21
C GLY A 117 9.56 -13.36 -9.35
N TYR A 118 10.19 -13.79 -10.44
CA TYR A 118 10.39 -12.94 -11.61
C TYR A 118 9.05 -12.66 -12.31
N ASN A 119 8.82 -11.40 -12.65
CA ASN A 119 7.65 -10.97 -13.41
C ASN A 119 8.09 -10.45 -14.78
N ALA A 120 7.78 -11.21 -15.83
CA ALA A 120 8.17 -10.87 -17.20
C ALA A 120 7.57 -9.55 -17.71
N ALA A 121 6.34 -9.22 -17.33
CA ALA A 121 5.68 -7.98 -17.75
C ALA A 121 6.38 -6.74 -17.17
N TYR A 122 6.83 -6.83 -15.93
CA TYR A 122 7.53 -5.74 -15.24
C TYR A 122 9.06 -5.79 -15.42
N LYS A 123 9.59 -6.89 -16.00
CA LYS A 123 11.02 -7.19 -16.12
C LYS A 123 11.78 -7.01 -14.80
N ASP A 124 11.14 -7.44 -13.71
CA ASP A 124 11.64 -7.28 -12.35
C ASP A 124 11.16 -8.42 -11.44
N TYR A 125 11.82 -8.63 -10.32
CA TYR A 125 11.38 -9.56 -9.29
C TYR A 125 10.29 -8.92 -8.43
N ARG A 126 9.12 -9.56 -8.35
CA ARG A 126 8.13 -9.20 -7.34
C ARG A 126 8.55 -9.82 -6.01
N LEU A 127 8.77 -8.99 -5.01
CA LEU A 127 9.04 -9.41 -3.64
C LEU A 127 7.77 -9.32 -2.81
N ARG A 128 7.49 -10.36 -2.00
CA ARG A 128 6.47 -10.31 -0.96
C ARG A 128 7.12 -10.02 0.38
N PHE A 129 6.63 -8.98 1.04
CA PHE A 129 7.01 -8.59 2.38
C PHE A 129 5.90 -8.95 3.35
N GLU A 130 6.26 -9.58 4.47
CA GLU A 130 5.32 -9.88 5.55
C GLU A 130 5.86 -9.46 6.91
N LYS A 131 4.94 -9.10 7.79
CA LYS A 131 5.20 -8.77 9.19
C LYS A 131 4.05 -9.28 10.05
N LYS A 132 4.37 -9.78 11.24
CA LYS A 132 3.36 -10.08 12.27
C LYS A 132 2.80 -8.77 12.82
N LEU A 133 1.47 -8.65 12.87
CA LEU A 133 0.79 -7.50 13.45
C LEU A 133 0.78 -7.57 14.97
#